data_AF-A0A957UG51-F1
#
_entry.id   AF-A0A957UG51-F1
#
_cell.length_a   1.000
_cell.length_b   1.000
_cell.length_c   1.000
_cell.angle_alpha   90.00
_cell.angle_beta   90.00
_cell.angle_gamma   90.00
#
_symmetry.space_group_name_H-M   'P 1'
#
loop_
_entity.id
_entity.type
_entity.pdbx_description
1 polymer ?
#
loop_
_entity_poly.entity_id
_entity_poly.type
_entity_poly.pdbx_seq_one_letter_code
_entity_poly.pdbx_strand_id
1 'polypeptide(L)' 'LTANEEIVLRTYNCPFHELAQEHREICEMDRGMLEKVLGTDVSLSQCMLEGHAGCTFTVVAAARNGSAATGNGHAAHD' A
#
# COMPACT_ATOMS: atom_id res chain seq x y z
N LEU A 1 -23.24 -3.18 14.29
CA LEU A 1 -22.11 -2.38 13.77
C LEU A 1 -21.94 -2.75 12.31
N THR A 2 -22.46 -1.92 11.41
CA THR A 2 -22.28 -2.09 9.97
C THR A 2 -21.70 -0.78 9.45
N ALA A 3 -20.38 -0.70 9.36
CA ALA A 3 -19.70 0.40 8.70
C ALA A 3 -18.31 -0.11 8.30
N ASN A 4 -18.02 -0.04 7.01
CA ASN A 4 -16.69 -0.30 6.46
C ASN A 4 -15.77 0.79 7.01
N GLU A 5 -14.91 0.46 7.97
CA GLU A 5 -13.94 1.42 8.51
C GLU A 5 -12.92 1.74 7.42
N GLU A 6 -12.90 3.00 6.98
CA GLU A 6 -11.92 3.51 6.02
C GLU A 6 -10.74 4.10 6.81
N ILE A 7 -9.54 3.58 6.54
CA ILE A 7 -8.30 4.10 7.13
C ILE A 7 -7.59 4.92 6.05
N VAL A 8 -7.21 6.15 6.39
CA VAL A 8 -6.42 7.01 5.51
C VAL A 8 -4.96 6.99 5.97
N LEU A 9 -4.07 6.46 5.12
CA LEU A 9 -2.63 6.47 5.31
C LEU A 9 -2.01 7.58 4.46
N ARG A 10 -1.24 8.48 5.07
CA ARG A 10 -0.55 9.55 4.34
C ARG A 10 0.96 9.44 4.50
N THR A 11 1.66 9.44 3.37
CA THR A 11 3.11 9.57 3.32
C THR A 11 3.46 10.98 2.87
N TYR A 12 4.37 11.62 3.59
CA TYR A 12 4.83 12.99 3.29
C TYR A 12 6.15 13.00 2.51
N ASN A 13 6.66 11.81 2.19
CA ASN A 13 7.82 11.58 1.35
C ASN A 13 7.55 10.38 0.43
N CYS A 14 8.16 10.38 -0.75
CA CYS A 14 8.23 9.22 -1.64
C CYS A 14 9.72 8.90 -1.79
N PRO A 15 10.18 7.75 -1.28
CA PRO A 15 11.59 7.36 -1.39
C PRO A 15 12.02 7.18 -2.85
N PHE A 16 11.07 6.99 -3.76
CA PHE A 16 11.29 6.78 -5.17
C PHE A 16 10.88 7.99 -6.03
N HIS A 17 10.79 9.19 -5.45
CA HIS A 17 10.21 10.34 -6.15
C HIS A 17 10.84 10.60 -7.52
N GLU A 18 12.17 10.61 -7.60
CA GLU A 18 12.89 10.84 -8.86
C GLU A 18 12.61 9.73 -9.88
N LEU A 19 12.70 8.46 -9.46
CA LEU A 19 12.49 7.33 -10.35
C LEU A 19 11.03 7.24 -10.81
N ALA A 20 10.08 7.62 -9.94
CA ALA A 20 8.65 7.59 -10.25
C ALA A 20 8.23 8.69 -11.25
N GLN A 21 9.02 9.76 -11.41
CA GLN A 21 8.80 10.75 -12.47
C GLN A 21 8.99 10.14 -13.87
N GLU A 22 9.94 9.21 -14.00
CA GLU A 22 10.22 8.49 -15.24
C GLU A 22 9.34 7.24 -15.40
N HIS A 23 9.03 6.59 -14.27
CA HIS A 23 8.39 5.28 -14.21
C HIS A 23 7.17 5.28 -13.27
N ARG A 24 5.98 5.55 -13.82
CA ARG A 24 4.70 5.58 -13.07
C ARG A 24 4.39 4.24 -12.38
N GLU A 25 4.88 3.12 -12.92
CA GLU A 25 4.77 1.78 -12.35
C GLU A 25 5.32 1.67 -10.92
N ILE A 26 6.19 2.60 -10.49
CA ILE A 26 6.73 2.64 -9.14
C ILE A 26 5.68 3.05 -8.11
N CYS A 27 4.76 3.95 -8.46
CA CYS A 27 3.65 4.29 -7.58
C CYS A 27 2.71 3.09 -7.41
N GLU A 28 2.54 2.27 -8.45
CA GLU A 28 1.77 1.03 -8.37
C GLU A 28 2.47 -0.03 -7.52
N MET A 29 3.79 -0.15 -7.65
CA MET A 29 4.62 -1.01 -6.81
C MET A 29 4.50 -0.62 -5.32
N ASP A 30 4.60 0.67 -5.00
CA ASP A 30 4.48 1.18 -3.62
C ASP A 30 3.09 0.89 -3.04
N ARG A 31 2.02 1.14 -3.82
CA ARG A 31 0.65 0.76 -3.46
C ARG A 31 0.52 -0.75 -3.23
N GLY A 32 1.05 -1.57 -4.12
CA GLY A 32 1.01 -3.04 -4.01
C GLY A 32 1.80 -3.56 -2.81
N MET A 33 2.89 -2.89 -2.43
CA MET A 33 3.62 -3.17 -1.19
C MET A 33 2.73 -2.90 0.04
N LEU A 34 2.00 -1.78 0.07
CA LEU A 34 1.04 -1.48 1.13
C LEU A 34 -0.10 -2.51 1.20
N GLU A 35 -0.68 -2.89 0.05
CA GLU A 35 -1.71 -3.95 -0.03
C GLU A 35 -1.21 -5.26 0.58
N LYS A 36 0.00 -5.67 0.20
CA LYS A 36 0.61 -6.92 0.69
C LYS A 36 0.89 -6.91 2.18
N VAL A 37 1.38 -5.78 2.71
CA VAL A 37 1.69 -5.64 4.15
C VAL A 37 0.42 -5.56 4.99
N LEU A 38 -0.59 -4.85 4.51
CA LEU A 38 -1.84 -4.65 5.24
C LEU A 38 -2.82 -5.82 5.08
N GLY A 39 -2.64 -6.65 4.04
CA GLY A 39 -3.49 -7.79 3.74
C GLY A 39 -4.90 -7.39 3.29
N THR A 40 -5.05 -6.19 2.72
CA THR A 40 -6.33 -5.65 2.26
C THR A 40 -6.13 -4.63 1.14
N ASP A 41 -7.22 -4.27 0.47
CA ASP A 41 -7.18 -3.40 -0.70
C ASP A 41 -6.78 -1.97 -0.32
N VAL A 42 -5.93 -1.37 -1.15
CA VAL A 42 -5.43 0.00 -0.96
C VAL A 42 -5.55 0.77 -2.26
N SER A 43 -6.15 1.94 -2.19
CA SER A 43 -6.25 2.87 -3.32
C SER A 43 -5.38 4.09 -3.07
N LEU A 44 -4.73 4.61 -4.13
CA LEU A 44 -3.99 5.87 -4.11
C LEU A 44 -4.94 6.99 -4.57
N SER A 45 -5.27 7.94 -3.69
CA SER A 45 -6.21 9.03 -3.98
C SER A 45 -5.54 10.38 -4.21
N GLN A 46 -4.29 10.55 -3.76
CA GLN A 46 -3.45 11.72 -4.03
C GLN A 46 -2.01 11.27 -4.22
N CYS A 47 -1.29 11.83 -5.19
CA CYS A 47 0.11 11.50 -5.46
C CYS A 47 1.00 12.74 -5.46
N MET A 48 2.22 12.64 -4.89
CA MET A 48 3.17 13.75 -4.93
C MET A 48 3.63 14.12 -6.36
N LEU A 49 3.65 13.17 -7.29
CA LEU A 49 3.95 13.46 -8.70
C LEU A 49 2.88 14.33 -9.37
N GLU A 50 1.70 14.42 -8.78
CA GLU A 50 0.59 15.26 -9.24
C GLU A 50 0.59 16.62 -8.53
N GLY A 51 1.65 16.93 -7.78
CA GLY A 51 1.83 18.20 -7.08
C GLY A 51 1.20 18.26 -5.69
N HIS A 52 0.69 17.14 -5.16
CA HIS A 52 0.19 17.07 -3.79
C HIS A 52 1.34 17.06 -2.78
N ALA A 53 1.07 17.52 -1.55
CA ALA A 53 2.06 17.58 -0.46
C ALA A 53 2.49 16.21 0.10
N GLY A 54 1.89 15.13 -0.40
CA GLY A 54 2.09 13.76 0.06
C GLY A 54 1.28 12.79 -0.79
N CYS A 55 1.57 11.50 -0.67
CA CYS A 55 0.68 10.47 -1.20
C CYS A 55 -0.37 10.11 -0.15
N THR A 56 -1.64 10.06 -0.55
CA THR A 56 -2.75 9.64 0.31
C THR A 56 -3.29 8.31 -0.19
N PHE A 57 -3.31 7.33 0.71
CA PHE A 57 -3.82 5.99 0.45
C PHE A 57 -5.07 5.74 1.29
N THR A 58 -6.13 5.25 0.65
CA THR A 58 -7.35 4.79 1.32
C THR A 58 -7.29 3.27 1.43
N VAL A 59 -7.40 2.78 2.66
CA VAL A 59 -7.37 1.37 3.03
C VAL A 59 -8.76 0.96 3.51
N VAL A 60 -9.34 -0.04 2.88
CA VAL A 60 -10.63 -0.60 3.32
C VAL A 60 -10.34 -1.65 4.38
N ALA A 61 -10.70 -1.43 5.64
CA ALA A 61 -10.48 -2.45 6.65
C ALA A 61 -11.36 -3.68 6.36
N ALA A 62 -10.77 -4.76 5.86
CA ALA A 62 -11.43 -6.05 5.87
C ALA A 62 -11.76 -6.40 7.32
N ALA A 63 -13.03 -6.71 7.60
CA ALA A 63 -13.46 -7.18 8.92
C ALA A 63 -12.55 -8.36 9.29
N ARG A 64 -11.71 -8.16 10.31
CA ARG A 64 -10.66 -9.08 10.74
C ARG A 64 -11.27 -10.39 11.24
N ASN A 65 -11.60 -11.29 10.32
CA ASN A 65 -11.79 -12.70 10.60
C ASN A 65 -10.41 -13.33 10.56
N GLY A 66 -9.85 -13.61 11.74
CA GLY A 66 -8.52 -14.19 11.88
C GLY A 66 -8.36 -15.41 10.96
N SER A 67 -7.41 -15.33 10.04
CA SER A 67 -6.83 -16.49 9.39
C SER A 67 -5.36 -16.20 9.14
N ALA A 68 -4.55 -17.14 9.60
CA ALA A 68 -3.12 -17.05 9.75
C ALA A 68 -2.40 -16.70 8.45
N ALA A 69 -1.41 -15.84 8.55
CA ALA A 69 -0.33 -15.74 7.59
C ALA A 69 0.35 -17.11 7.46
N THR A 70 0.04 -17.86 6.40
CA THR A 70 0.90 -18.95 5.94
C THR A 70 2.12 -18.32 5.29
N GLY A 71 3.16 -18.09 6.11
CA GLY A 71 4.49 -17.82 5.61
C GLY A 71 5.03 -19.05 4.88
N ASN A 72 5.13 -18.99 3.56
CA ASN A 72 5.96 -19.92 2.81
C ASN A 72 7.42 -19.44 2.92
N GLY A 73 8.13 -19.98 3.92
CA GLY A 73 9.58 -19.90 4.00
C GLY A 73 10.19 -20.57 2.77
N HIS A 74 11.12 -19.87 2.12
CA HIS A 74 12.01 -20.46 1.13
C HIS A 74 12.89 -21.49 1.83
N ALA A 75 12.82 -22.75 1.40
CA ALA A 75 13.80 -23.75 1.78
C ALA A 75 15.13 -23.41 1.09
N ALA A 76 16.10 -22.97 1.88
CA ALA A 76 17.50 -23.14 1.52
C ALA A 76 17.86 -24.61 1.74
N HIS A 77 18.50 -25.28 0.78
CA HIS A 77 19.55 -26.29 1.00
C HIS A 77 20.22 -26.68 -0.34
N ASP A 78 21.56 -26.55 -0.32
CA ASP A 78 22.64 -26.95 -1.25
C ASP A 78 22.68 -26.41 -2.69
#